data_AF-A0A453CU99-F1
#
_entry.id   AF-A0A453CU99-F1
#
_cell.length_a   1.000
_cell.length_b   1.000
_cell.length_c   1.000
_cell.angle_alpha   90.00
_cell.angle_beta   90.00
_cell.angle_gamma   90.00
#
_symmetry.space_group_name_H-M   'P 1'
#
loop_
_entity.id
_entity.type
_entity.pdbx_description
1 polymer ?
#
loop_
_entity_poly.entity_id
_entity_poly.type
_entity_poly.pdbx_seq_one_letter_code
_entity_poly.pdbx_strand_id
1 'polypeptide(L)'
;MTKDAQFALRRVIEKYTRSTRFALICNHVNKIIPALQSRCTRFRFAPLDGTNVSERLQHVIKSEGLDVDKGGLTALVRLSNGDMRKALNILQSTHMASSQITEEAVYLCTGNPMPKDIEQIASWLLNEPFSTSFKYISDTKMRKGLALIDIIREVTMFVFKINMPSNVRVKLINDLADIEY
;
A
#
# COMPACT_ATOMS: atom_id res chain seq x y z
N MET A 1 -21.87 0.12 -9.80
CA MET A 1 -23.02 -0.42 -10.57
C MET A 1 -24.09 -0.87 -9.59
N THR A 2 -25.28 -0.30 -9.68
CA THR A 2 -26.43 -0.66 -8.82
C THR A 2 -26.85 -2.11 -9.07
N LYS A 3 -27.50 -2.75 -8.08
CA LYS A 3 -27.97 -4.14 -8.21
C LYS A 3 -28.90 -4.31 -9.41
N ASP A 4 -29.80 -3.36 -9.65
CA ASP A 4 -30.77 -3.40 -10.74
C ASP A 4 -30.10 -3.37 -12.12
N ALA A 5 -29.06 -2.53 -12.29
CA ALA A 5 -28.26 -2.52 -13.50
C ALA A 5 -27.56 -3.86 -13.73
N GLN A 6 -27.11 -4.54 -12.68
CA GLN A 6 -26.50 -5.87 -12.80
C GLN A 6 -27.52 -6.93 -13.26
N PHE A 7 -28.75 -6.88 -12.73
CA PHE A 7 -29.83 -7.78 -13.14
C PHE A 7 -30.25 -7.54 -14.59
N ALA A 8 -30.30 -6.28 -15.03
CA ALA A 8 -30.54 -5.94 -16.42
C ALA A 8 -29.40 -6.45 -17.33
N LEU A 9 -28.15 -6.20 -16.94
CA LEU A 9 -26.97 -6.64 -17.68
C LEU A 9 -26.91 -8.17 -17.84
N ARG A 10 -27.30 -8.92 -16.80
CA ARG A 10 -27.40 -10.38 -16.88
C ARG A 10 -28.27 -10.84 -18.05
N ARG A 11 -29.46 -10.25 -18.22
CA ARG A 11 -30.38 -10.59 -19.32
C ARG A 11 -29.74 -10.32 -20.68
N VAL A 12 -28.98 -9.23 -20.79
CA VAL A 12 -28.25 -8.85 -22.01
C VAL A 12 -27.16 -9.87 -22.33
N ILE A 13 -26.36 -10.26 -21.33
CA ILE A 13 -25.29 -11.26 -21.49
C ILE A 13 -25.88 -12.61 -21.92
N GLU A 14 -26.98 -13.04 -21.29
CA GLU A 14 -27.65 -14.30 -21.64
C GLU A 14 -28.23 -14.27 -23.06
N LYS A 15 -28.85 -13.16 -23.47
CA LYS A 15 -29.46 -13.02 -24.82
C LYS A 15 -28.43 -12.96 -25.94
N TYR A 16 -27.31 -12.28 -25.73
CA TYR A 16 -26.33 -12.00 -26.80
C TYR A 16 -25.03 -12.80 -26.69
N THR A 17 -25.01 -13.89 -25.91
CA THR A 17 -23.81 -14.73 -25.73
C THR A 17 -23.26 -15.35 -27.02
N ARG A 18 -24.08 -15.49 -28.08
CA ARG A 18 -23.63 -16.04 -29.37
C ARG A 18 -22.89 -15.02 -30.23
N SER A 19 -23.23 -13.74 -30.12
CA SER A 19 -22.69 -12.67 -30.97
C SER A 19 -21.64 -11.81 -30.26
N THR A 20 -21.67 -11.75 -28.93
CA THR A 20 -20.90 -10.77 -28.15
C THR A 20 -20.21 -11.44 -26.96
N ARG A 21 -18.96 -11.03 -26.71
CA ARG A 21 -18.21 -11.41 -25.50
C ARG A 21 -18.15 -10.21 -24.56
N PHE A 22 -18.34 -10.48 -23.27
CA PHE A 22 -18.31 -9.45 -22.22
C PHE A 22 -17.09 -9.68 -21.32
N ALA A 23 -16.38 -8.60 -21.01
CA ALA A 23 -15.32 -8.59 -20.01
C ALA A 23 -15.70 -7.62 -18.89
N LEU A 24 -15.73 -8.11 -17.65
CA LEU A 24 -16.07 -7.33 -16.46
C LEU A 24 -14.84 -7.22 -15.58
N ILE A 25 -14.50 -6.01 -15.16
CA ILE A 25 -13.37 -5.72 -14.27
C ILE A 25 -13.93 -5.22 -12.94
N CYS A 26 -13.51 -5.81 -11.82
CA CYS A 26 -13.93 -5.39 -10.49
C CYS A 26 -12.85 -5.70 -9.44
N ASN A 27 -12.79 -4.89 -8.39
CA ASN A 27 -11.87 -5.11 -7.25
C ASN A 27 -12.46 -6.05 -6.20
N HIS A 28 -13.78 -6.06 -6.05
CA HIS A 28 -14.48 -6.88 -5.06
C HIS A 28 -15.56 -7.72 -5.73
N VAL A 29 -15.30 -9.02 -5.82
CA VAL A 29 -16.24 -10.00 -6.38
C VAL A 29 -17.56 -10.03 -5.60
N ASN A 30 -17.51 -9.80 -4.28
CA ASN A 30 -18.70 -9.77 -3.41
C ASN A 30 -19.70 -8.66 -3.78
N LYS A 31 -19.27 -7.61 -4.51
CA LYS A 31 -20.15 -6.54 -5.01
C LYS A 31 -20.86 -6.91 -6.33
N ILE A 32 -20.49 -8.03 -6.95
CA ILE A 32 -21.10 -8.56 -8.17
C ILE A 32 -22.15 -9.61 -7.81
N ILE A 33 -23.36 -9.51 -8.37
CA ILE A 33 -24.43 -10.46 -8.08
C ILE A 33 -24.02 -11.90 -8.48
N PRO A 34 -24.36 -12.94 -7.69
CA PRO A 34 -24.00 -14.32 -8.00
C PRO A 34 -24.42 -14.79 -9.40
N ALA A 35 -25.54 -14.26 -9.91
CA ALA A 35 -26.07 -14.59 -11.23
C ALA A 35 -25.20 -14.08 -12.40
N LEU A 36 -24.43 -13.02 -12.22
CA LEU A 36 -23.42 -12.59 -13.21
C LEU A 36 -22.15 -13.42 -13.07
N GLN A 37 -21.73 -13.71 -11.84
CA GLN A 37 -20.53 -14.50 -11.58
C GLN A 37 -20.61 -15.91 -12.20
N SER A 38 -21.78 -16.54 -12.19
CA SER A 38 -21.98 -17.88 -12.78
C SER A 38 -21.92 -17.91 -14.31
N ARG A 39 -22.01 -16.75 -14.98
CA ARG A 39 -21.98 -16.62 -16.44
C ARG A 39 -20.60 -16.21 -16.97
N CYS A 40 -19.64 -15.94 -16.09
CA CYS A 40 -18.32 -15.46 -16.45
C CYS A 40 -17.22 -16.38 -15.92
N THR A 41 -16.17 -16.60 -16.72
CA THR A 41 -14.93 -17.20 -16.22
C THR A 41 -14.21 -16.19 -15.33
N ARG A 42 -13.83 -16.63 -14.13
CA ARG A 42 -13.20 -15.76 -13.13
C ARG A 42 -11.68 -15.80 -13.28
N PHE A 43 -11.09 -14.64 -13.50
CA PHE A 43 -9.64 -14.43 -13.43
C PHE A 43 -9.33 -13.57 -12.23
N ARG A 44 -8.56 -14.12 -11.27
CA ARG A 44 -8.13 -13.38 -10.08
C ARG A 44 -6.73 -12.83 -10.32
N PHE A 45 -6.63 -11.51 -10.36
CA PHE A 45 -5.36 -10.80 -10.40
C PHE A 45 -4.87 -10.62 -8.97
N ALA A 46 -3.83 -11.36 -8.59
CA ALA A 46 -3.14 -11.16 -7.33
C ALA A 46 -2.23 -9.92 -7.41
N PRO A 47 -1.88 -9.29 -6.27
CA PRO A 47 -0.82 -8.29 -6.23
C PRO A 47 0.45 -8.84 -6.88
N LEU A 48 1.18 -7.97 -7.56
CA LEU A 48 2.42 -8.36 -8.22
C LEU A 48 3.49 -8.66 -7.18
N ASP A 49 4.29 -9.70 -7.45
CA ASP A 49 5.45 -10.00 -6.64
C ASP A 49 6.51 -8.89 -6.78
N GLY A 50 7.25 -8.62 -5.71
CA GLY A 50 8.22 -7.53 -5.66
C GLY A 50 9.32 -7.65 -6.73
N THR A 51 9.68 -8.89 -7.08
CA THR A 51 10.62 -9.24 -8.16
C THR A 51 10.12 -8.74 -9.51
N ASN A 52 8.89 -9.09 -9.89
CA ASN A 52 8.26 -8.68 -11.15
C ASN A 52 8.06 -7.16 -11.24
N VAL A 53 7.68 -6.52 -10.12
CA VAL A 53 7.58 -5.05 -10.05
C VAL A 53 8.96 -4.42 -10.28
N SER A 54 10.01 -4.93 -9.62
CA SER A 54 11.35 -4.40 -9.75
C SER A 54 11.90 -4.53 -11.18
N GLU A 55 11.66 -5.65 -11.86
CA GLU A 55 12.07 -5.86 -13.25
C GLU A 55 11.38 -4.86 -14.18
N ARG A 56 10.06 -4.68 -14.01
CA ARG A 56 9.31 -3.72 -14.82
C ARG A 56 9.73 -2.28 -14.55
N LEU A 57 10.01 -1.91 -13.30
CA LEU A 57 10.53 -0.59 -12.95
C LEU A 57 11.91 -0.35 -13.58
N GLN A 58 12.83 -1.32 -13.51
CA GLN A 58 14.15 -1.21 -14.14
C GLN A 58 14.06 -1.00 -15.65
N HIS A 59 13.12 -1.67 -16.32
CA HIS A 59 12.87 -1.44 -17.74
C HIS A 59 12.47 0.01 -18.01
N VAL A 60 11.55 0.58 -17.22
CA VAL A 60 11.11 1.98 -17.36
C VAL A 60 12.24 2.95 -17.06
N ILE A 61 12.98 2.73 -15.97
CA ILE A 61 14.14 3.55 -15.57
C ILE A 61 15.17 3.63 -16.70
N LYS A 62 15.49 2.49 -17.33
CA LYS A 62 16.42 2.44 -18.47
C LYS A 62 15.86 3.14 -19.72
N SER A 63 14.57 3.01 -19.98
CA SER A 63 13.91 3.60 -21.15
C SER A 63 13.85 5.13 -21.07
N GLU A 64 13.62 5.66 -19.87
CA GLU A 64 13.50 7.09 -19.59
C GLU A 64 14.83 7.75 -19.15
N GLY A 65 15.90 6.95 -18.95
CA GLY A 65 17.22 7.45 -18.54
C GLY A 65 17.24 8.05 -17.13
N LEU A 66 16.46 7.50 -16.20
CA LEU A 66 16.33 8.02 -14.83
C LEU A 66 17.50 7.58 -13.94
N ASP A 67 17.99 8.49 -13.08
CA ASP A 67 18.98 8.17 -12.05
C ASP A 67 18.27 7.73 -10.75
N VAL A 68 18.27 6.42 -10.51
CA VAL A 68 17.61 5.78 -9.37
C VAL A 68 18.59 4.94 -8.58
N ASP A 69 18.74 5.26 -7.29
CA ASP A 69 19.56 4.47 -6.38
C ASP A 69 18.87 3.14 -6.01
N LYS A 70 19.67 2.15 -5.59
CA LYS A 70 19.17 0.85 -5.10
C LYS A 70 18.22 1.01 -3.92
N GLY A 71 18.49 1.98 -3.02
CA GLY A 71 17.60 2.32 -1.91
C GLY A 71 16.26 2.86 -2.40
N GLY A 72 16.28 3.75 -3.41
CA GLY A 72 15.08 4.29 -4.05
C GLY A 72 14.23 3.21 -4.71
N LEU A 73 14.85 2.28 -5.45
CA LEU A 73 14.14 1.16 -6.08
C LEU A 73 13.47 0.25 -5.04
N THR A 74 14.18 -0.06 -3.94
CA THR A 74 13.64 -0.89 -2.86
C THR A 74 12.47 -0.20 -2.17
N ALA A 75 12.58 1.10 -1.92
CA ALA A 75 11.52 1.91 -1.33
C ALA A 75 10.27 1.97 -2.24
N LEU A 76 10.44 2.15 -3.55
CA LEU A 76 9.35 2.14 -4.52
C LEU A 76 8.60 0.81 -4.50
N VAL A 77 9.32 -0.31 -4.56
CA VAL A 77 8.72 -1.66 -4.52
C VAL A 77 7.95 -1.85 -3.21
N ARG A 78 8.55 -1.49 -2.07
CA ARG A 78 7.90 -1.61 -0.76
C ARG A 78 6.64 -0.77 -0.66
N LEU A 79 6.68 0.51 -1.03
CA LEU A 79 5.53 1.42 -0.93
C LEU A 79 4.42 1.10 -1.93
N SER A 80 4.75 0.40 -3.03
CA SER A 80 3.79 -0.01 -4.04
C SER A 80 2.84 -1.12 -3.59
N ASN A 81 3.24 -1.96 -2.62
CA ASN A 81 2.48 -3.14 -2.17
C ASN A 81 1.93 -4.01 -3.32
N GLY A 82 2.70 -4.16 -4.41
CA GLY A 82 2.32 -4.95 -5.57
C GLY A 82 1.38 -4.24 -6.56
N ASP A 83 1.07 -2.96 -6.36
CA ASP A 83 0.37 -2.11 -7.34
C ASP A 83 1.38 -1.39 -8.25
N MET A 84 1.49 -1.87 -9.49
CA MET A 84 2.38 -1.28 -10.49
C MET A 84 2.00 0.16 -10.85
N ARG A 85 0.70 0.50 -10.85
CA ARG A 85 0.26 1.87 -11.16
C ARG A 85 0.76 2.81 -10.07
N LYS A 86 0.61 2.40 -8.80
CA LYS A 86 1.14 3.16 -7.67
C LYS A 86 2.66 3.32 -7.78
N ALA A 87 3.38 2.24 -8.09
CA ALA A 87 4.85 2.28 -8.25
C ALA A 87 5.30 3.31 -9.29
N LEU A 88 4.68 3.30 -10.48
CA LEU A 88 5.01 4.23 -11.57
C LEU A 88 4.65 5.67 -11.23
N ASN A 89 3.50 5.90 -10.60
CA ASN A 89 3.10 7.24 -10.17
C ASN A 89 4.09 7.82 -9.15
N ILE A 90 4.55 7.01 -8.19
CA ILE A 90 5.55 7.47 -7.21
C ILE A 90 6.89 7.74 -7.91
N LEU A 91 7.33 6.87 -8.82
CA LEU A 91 8.56 7.06 -9.58
C LEU A 91 8.53 8.39 -10.35
N GLN A 92 7.43 8.65 -11.08
CA GLN A 92 7.25 9.87 -11.85
C GLN A 92 7.22 11.10 -10.96
N SER A 93 6.40 11.10 -9.90
CA SER A 93 6.32 12.24 -8.97
C SER A 93 7.65 12.52 -8.28
N THR A 94 8.41 11.47 -7.91
CA THR A 94 9.71 11.64 -7.26
C THR A 94 10.74 12.23 -8.23
N HIS A 95 10.74 11.78 -9.50
CA HIS A 95 11.61 12.35 -10.52
C HIS A 95 11.29 13.82 -10.83
N MET A 96 10.01 14.19 -10.81
CA MET A 96 9.60 15.59 -10.98
C MET A 96 10.04 16.48 -9.81
N ALA A 97 10.14 15.93 -8.60
CA ALA A 97 10.54 16.66 -7.41
C ALA A 97 12.07 16.72 -7.21
N SER A 98 12.80 15.69 -7.64
CA SER A 98 14.25 15.57 -7.47
C SER A 98 14.88 14.91 -8.69
N SER A 99 16.01 15.45 -9.15
CA SER A 99 16.77 14.89 -10.28
C SER A 99 17.29 13.48 -9.99
N GLN A 100 17.64 13.18 -8.73
CA GLN A 100 18.07 11.86 -8.28
C GLN A 100 17.02 11.23 -7.37
N ILE A 101 16.66 9.96 -7.65
CA ILE A 101 15.65 9.21 -6.90
C ILE A 101 16.33 8.37 -5.83
N THR A 102 16.46 8.95 -4.62
CA THR A 102 16.96 8.29 -3.42
C THR A 102 15.82 7.73 -2.56
N GLU A 103 16.13 6.87 -1.59
CA GLU A 103 15.14 6.36 -0.63
C GLU A 103 14.39 7.51 0.07
N GLU A 104 15.13 8.52 0.54
CA GLU A 104 14.56 9.67 1.25
C GLU A 104 13.59 10.47 0.39
N ALA A 105 13.94 10.73 -0.87
CA ALA A 105 13.09 11.44 -1.82
C ALA A 105 11.76 10.70 -2.05
N VAL A 106 11.79 9.37 -2.12
CA VAL A 106 10.59 8.54 -2.29
C VAL A 106 9.67 8.61 -1.06
N TYR A 107 10.21 8.49 0.15
CA TYR A 107 9.40 8.58 1.38
C TYR A 107 8.81 9.99 1.57
N LEU A 108 9.61 11.03 1.29
CA LEU A 108 9.13 12.42 1.35
C LEU A 108 8.02 12.68 0.33
N CYS A 109 8.17 12.21 -0.91
CA CYS A 109 7.15 12.37 -1.95
C CYS A 109 5.84 11.66 -1.62
N THR A 110 5.90 10.53 -0.91
CA THR A 110 4.70 9.76 -0.56
C THR A 110 4.09 10.14 0.78
N GLY A 111 4.77 10.97 1.58
CA GLY A 111 4.35 11.32 2.94
C GLY A 111 4.37 10.16 3.92
N ASN A 112 5.02 9.03 3.58
CA ASN A 112 5.13 7.89 4.49
C ASN A 112 6.33 8.09 5.43
N PRO A 113 6.22 7.63 6.69
CA PRO A 113 7.31 7.72 7.64
C PRO A 113 8.48 6.83 7.21
N MET A 114 9.71 7.31 7.41
CA MET A 114 10.89 6.51 7.10
C MET A 114 11.03 5.36 8.10
N PRO A 115 11.65 4.24 7.71
CA PRO A 115 11.82 3.09 8.61
C PRO A 115 12.60 3.44 9.88
N LYS A 116 13.62 4.30 9.75
CA LYS A 116 14.43 4.80 10.87
C LYS A 116 13.61 5.63 11.86
N ASP A 117 12.67 6.43 11.36
CA ASP A 117 11.78 7.23 12.22
C ASP A 117 10.84 6.32 13.02
N ILE A 118 10.32 5.26 12.40
CA ILE A 118 9.45 4.29 13.06
C ILE A 118 10.20 3.48 14.12
N GLU A 119 11.43 3.07 13.83
CA GLU A 119 12.30 2.40 14.82
C GLU A 119 12.55 3.29 16.04
N GLN A 120 12.81 4.58 15.81
CA GLN A 120 13.03 5.55 16.88
C GLN A 120 11.75 5.79 17.69
N ILE A 121 10.60 5.95 17.02
CA ILE A 121 9.29 6.08 17.66
C ILE A 121 8.97 4.85 18.51
N ALA A 122 9.18 3.65 17.97
CA ALA A 122 8.96 2.41 18.71
C ALA A 122 9.88 2.30 19.93
N SER A 123 11.14 2.71 19.81
CA SER A 123 12.08 2.74 20.95
C SER A 123 11.61 3.69 22.05
N TRP A 124 11.14 4.90 21.71
CA TRP A 124 10.59 5.84 22.68
C TRP A 124 9.31 5.30 23.34
N LEU A 125 8.44 4.65 22.58
CA LEU A 125 7.21 4.06 23.12
C LEU A 125 7.48 2.93 24.13
N LEU A 126 8.61 2.22 23.98
CA LEU A 126 8.94 1.07 24.84
C LEU A 126 9.84 1.42 26.03
N ASN A 127 10.73 2.43 25.89
CA ASN A 127 11.77 2.70 26.88
C ASN A 127 11.63 4.03 27.62
N GLU A 128 10.95 5.02 27.02
CA GLU A 128 10.87 6.38 27.56
C GLU A 128 9.53 6.63 28.29
N PRO A 129 9.48 7.53 29.29
CA PRO A 129 8.25 7.88 29.96
C PRO A 129 7.27 8.59 29.03
N PHE A 130 5.96 8.39 29.26
CA PHE A 130 4.89 8.88 28.39
C PHE A 130 5.03 10.36 27.96
N SER A 131 5.40 11.25 28.89
CA SER A 131 5.52 12.69 28.62
C SER A 131 6.60 13.02 27.58
N THR A 132 7.76 12.36 27.65
CA THR A 132 8.86 12.58 26.69
C THR A 132 8.53 11.95 25.35
N SER A 133 8.01 10.72 25.34
CA SER A 133 7.60 10.03 24.11
C SER A 133 6.51 10.79 23.35
N PHE A 134 5.49 11.29 24.05
CA PHE A 134 4.44 12.10 23.44
C PHE A 134 4.99 13.37 22.80
N LYS A 135 5.90 14.07 23.49
CA LYS A 135 6.53 15.29 22.98
C LYS A 135 7.35 15.02 21.72
N TYR A 136 8.19 13.97 21.72
CA TYR A 136 9.01 13.62 20.56
C TYR A 136 8.20 13.16 19.36
N ILE A 137 7.15 12.35 19.58
CA ILE A 137 6.26 11.91 18.51
C ILE A 137 5.49 13.10 17.93
N SER A 138 4.97 14.00 18.79
CA SER A 138 4.24 15.19 18.34
C SER A 138 5.12 16.15 17.52
N ASP A 139 6.36 16.40 17.96
CA ASP A 139 7.33 17.22 17.24
C ASP A 139 7.71 16.58 15.90
N THR A 140 7.97 15.28 15.87
CA THR A 140 8.28 14.54 14.62
C THR A 140 7.11 14.59 13.64
N LYS A 141 5.89 14.40 14.15
CA LYS A 141 4.65 14.49 13.37
C LYS A 141 4.49 15.87 12.74
N MET A 142 4.69 16.94 13.52
CA MET A 142 4.57 18.32 13.05
C MET A 142 5.65 18.69 12.03
N ARG A 143 6.91 18.32 12.28
CA ARG A 143 8.03 18.69 11.40
C ARG A 143 8.00 17.96 10.07
N LYS A 144 7.66 16.67 10.07
CA LYS A 144 7.67 15.83 8.86
C LYS A 144 6.29 15.71 8.19
N GLY A 145 5.25 16.32 8.77
CA GLY A 145 3.89 16.30 8.21
C GLY A 145 3.26 14.90 8.17
N LEU A 146 3.63 14.02 9.10
CA LEU A 146 3.21 12.63 9.10
C LEU A 146 1.77 12.47 9.61
N ALA A 147 1.00 11.59 8.98
CA ALA A 147 -0.30 11.21 9.50
C ALA A 147 -0.14 10.18 10.63
N LEU A 148 -0.98 10.28 11.66
CA LEU A 148 -0.96 9.32 12.77
C LEU A 148 -1.28 7.90 12.28
N ILE A 149 -2.18 7.77 11.31
CA ILE A 149 -2.57 6.47 10.74
C ILE A 149 -1.39 5.75 10.09
N ASP A 150 -0.51 6.48 9.39
CA ASP A 150 0.67 5.88 8.78
C ASP A 150 1.72 5.49 9.82
N ILE A 151 1.87 6.28 10.90
CA ILE A 151 2.74 5.91 12.03
C ILE A 151 2.22 4.63 12.70
N ILE A 152 0.92 4.57 13.01
CA ILE A 152 0.31 3.39 13.64
C ILE A 152 0.51 2.16 12.78
N ARG A 153 0.21 2.24 11.47
CA ARG A 153 0.36 1.11 10.54
C ARG A 153 1.79 0.57 10.52
N GLU A 154 2.79 1.45 10.41
CA GLU A 154 4.18 1.01 10.36
C GLU A 154 4.71 0.54 11.73
N VAL A 155 4.26 1.14 12.84
CA VAL A 155 4.58 0.67 14.20
C VAL A 155 4.00 -0.73 14.43
N THR A 156 2.75 -0.99 14.01
CA THR A 156 2.15 -2.33 14.07
C THR A 156 2.99 -3.35 13.32
N MET A 157 3.45 -3.02 12.11
CA MET A 157 4.36 -3.88 11.35
C MET A 157 5.72 -4.09 12.04
N PHE A 158 6.21 -3.10 12.79
CA PHE A 158 7.43 -3.20 13.57
C PHE A 158 7.24 -4.11 14.81
N VAL A 159 6.12 -4.00 15.52
CA VAL A 159 5.77 -4.86 16.67
C VAL A 159 5.76 -6.34 16.29
N PHE A 160 5.31 -6.68 15.08
CA PHE A 160 5.37 -8.05 14.57
C PHE A 160 6.80 -8.60 14.43
N LYS A 161 7.80 -7.73 14.23
CA LYS A 161 9.22 -8.11 14.11
C LYS A 161 9.92 -8.22 15.45
N ILE A 162 9.50 -7.46 16.46
CA ILE A 162 10.13 -7.49 17.79
C ILE A 162 9.79 -8.79 18.51
N ASN A 163 10.79 -9.40 19.16
CA ASN A 163 10.57 -10.55 20.02
C ASN A 163 9.94 -10.10 21.35
N MET A 164 8.67 -10.44 21.59
CA MET A 164 7.91 -10.11 22.79
C MET A 164 7.09 -11.33 23.23
N PRO A 165 6.74 -11.47 24.51
CA PRO A 165 5.83 -12.51 24.98
C PRO A 165 4.49 -12.45 24.24
N SER A 166 3.98 -13.61 23.80
CA SER A 166 2.77 -13.71 22.96
C SER A 166 1.57 -12.99 23.55
N ASN A 167 1.36 -13.09 24.86
CA ASN A 167 0.23 -12.46 25.55
C ASN A 167 0.26 -10.93 25.45
N VAL A 168 1.45 -10.33 25.58
CA VAL A 168 1.64 -8.87 25.48
C VAL A 168 1.47 -8.43 24.03
N ARG A 169 2.04 -9.18 23.08
CA ARG A 169 1.94 -8.88 21.66
C ARG A 169 0.48 -8.89 21.17
N VAL A 170 -0.30 -9.91 21.55
CA VAL A 170 -1.72 -10.00 21.17
C VAL A 170 -2.52 -8.83 21.71
N LYS A 171 -2.33 -8.46 22.98
CA LYS A 171 -3.03 -7.33 23.58
C LYS A 171 -2.69 -6.02 22.86
N LEU A 172 -1.41 -5.78 22.60
CA LEU A 172 -0.96 -4.55 21.96
C LEU A 172 -1.45 -4.43 20.51
N ILE A 173 -1.51 -5.55 19.78
CA ILE A 173 -2.07 -5.55 18.41
C ILE A 173 -3.57 -5.25 18.43
N ASN A 174 -4.33 -5.82 19.37
CA ASN A 174 -5.76 -5.53 19.49
C ASN A 174 -5.99 -4.05 19.80
N ASP A 175 -5.27 -3.50 20.77
CA ASP A 175 -5.39 -2.09 21.15
C ASP A 175 -5.00 -1.16 19.98
N LEU A 176 -3.96 -1.50 19.19
CA LEU A 176 -3.59 -0.73 18.00
C LEU A 176 -4.63 -0.84 16.87
N ALA A 177 -5.24 -2.02 16.69
CA ALA A 177 -6.28 -2.22 15.68
C ALA A 177 -7.55 -1.43 16.02
N ASP A 178 -7.91 -1.33 17.29
CA ASP A 178 -9.05 -0.53 17.76
C ASP A 178 -8.82 0.98 17.55
N ILE A 179 -7.56 1.44 17.56
CA ILE A 179 -7.22 2.85 17.30
C ILE A 179 -7.17 3.16 15.78
N GLU A 180 -6.85 2.17 14.94
CA GLU A 180 -6.83 2.35 13.48
C GLU A 180 -8.25 2.42 12.87
N TYR A 181 -9.24 1.80 13.52
CA TYR A 181 -10.65 1.76 13.07
C TYR A 181 -11.39 3.09 13.26
#